data_AF-A0A924H5T0-F1
#
_entry.id   AF-A0A924H5T0-F1
#
_cell.length_a   1.000
_cell.length_b   1.000
_cell.length_c   1.000
_cell.angle_alpha   90.00
_cell.angle_beta   90.00
_cell.angle_gamma   90.00
#
_symmetry.space_group_name_H-M   'P 1'
#
loop_
_entity.id
_entity.type
_entity.pdbx_description
1 polymer ?
#
loop_
_entity_poly.entity_id
_entity_poly.type
_entity_poly.pdbx_seq_one_letter_code
_entity_poly.pdbx_strand_id
1 'polypeptide(L)'
;MRKIIGILFLGSLLFSSCQYFDKQVPSKEQLLNEQLKSINWKVVDEFPSVANCDSIADKTQKQQCFFEFLTQLIQQKLSADTLSVLYPTLDTI
;
A
#
# COMPACT_ATOMS: atom_id res chain seq x y z
N MET A 1 34.65 48.18 -19.61
CA MET A 1 34.44 47.00 -20.49
C MET A 1 34.54 45.68 -19.70
N ARG A 2 35.65 45.39 -19.01
CA ARG A 2 35.87 44.13 -18.25
C ARG A 2 34.85 43.83 -17.13
N LYS A 3 34.33 44.85 -16.44
CA LYS A 3 33.29 44.69 -15.38
C LYS A 3 31.90 44.34 -15.93
N ILE A 4 31.55 44.90 -17.11
CA ILE A 4 30.26 44.67 -17.78
C ILE A 4 30.16 43.22 -18.26
N ILE A 5 31.27 42.66 -18.76
CA ILE A 5 31.37 41.26 -19.19
C ILE A 5 31.11 40.31 -18.01
N GLY A 6 31.67 40.60 -16.83
CA GLY A 6 31.45 39.80 -15.63
C GLY A 6 29.99 39.82 -15.15
N ILE A 7 29.33 40.98 -15.21
CA ILE A 7 27.91 41.13 -14.85
C ILE A 7 27.01 40.38 -15.84
N LEU A 8 27.33 40.42 -17.13
CA LEU A 8 26.56 39.73 -18.17
C LEU A 8 26.68 38.20 -18.06
N PHE A 9 27.87 37.70 -17.70
CA PHE A 9 28.10 36.27 -17.43
C PHE A 9 27.36 35.79 -16.18
N LEU A 10 27.41 36.56 -15.08
CA LEU A 10 26.69 36.24 -13.85
C LEU A 10 25.17 36.30 -14.05
N GLY A 11 24.67 37.26 -14.83
CA GLY A 11 23.26 37.36 -15.19
C GLY A 11 22.78 36.14 -15.99
N SER A 12 23.54 35.67 -16.97
CA SER A 12 23.18 34.48 -17.76
C SER A 12 23.07 33.21 -16.91
N LEU A 13 23.96 33.03 -15.93
CA LEU A 13 23.92 31.89 -15.00
C LEU A 13 22.64 31.90 -14.13
N LEU A 14 22.19 33.08 -13.71
CA LEU A 14 20.97 33.23 -12.91
C LEU A 14 19.71 32.99 -13.75
N PHE A 15 19.70 33.42 -15.03
CA PHE A 15 18.55 33.20 -15.94
C PHE A 15 18.40 31.74 -16.41
N SER A 16 19.48 30.96 -16.49
CA SER A 16 19.41 29.53 -16.84
C SER A 16 18.83 28.63 -15.74
N SER A 17 18.71 29.13 -14.50
CA SER A 17 18.21 28.33 -13.37
C SER A 17 16.69 28.11 -13.39
N CYS A 18 15.93 28.95 -14.11
CA CYS A 18 14.47 28.89 -14.13
C CYS A 18 13.91 27.60 -14.77
N GLN A 19 14.64 26.97 -15.69
CA GLN A 19 14.21 25.73 -16.36
C GLN A 19 14.66 24.46 -15.63
N TYR A 20 15.47 24.59 -14.58
CA TYR A 20 15.96 23.46 -13.78
C TYR A 20 14.92 22.95 -12.76
N PHE A 21 13.91 23.78 -12.45
CA PHE A 21 12.89 23.49 -11.43
C PHE A 21 11.57 22.95 -12.00
N ASP A 22 11.48 22.68 -13.30
CA ASP A 22 10.40 21.86 -13.85
C ASP A 22 10.59 20.42 -13.33
N LYS A 23 10.13 20.18 -12.10
CA LYS A 23 10.05 18.84 -11.54
C LYS A 23 9.15 18.03 -12.46
N GLN A 24 9.74 17.08 -13.18
CA GLN A 24 8.97 16.15 -13.99
C GLN A 24 7.89 15.53 -13.11
N VAL A 25 6.63 15.64 -13.54
CA VAL A 25 5.50 15.01 -12.84
C VAL A 25 5.84 13.52 -12.71
N PRO A 26 5.96 12.98 -11.49
CA PRO A 26 6.35 11.58 -11.31
C PRO A 26 5.35 10.68 -12.02
N SER A 27 5.84 9.59 -12.61
CA SER A 27 4.97 8.66 -13.31
C SER A 27 4.00 8.00 -12.32
N LYS A 28 2.84 7.55 -12.82
CA LYS A 28 1.86 6.82 -12.00
C LYS A 28 2.49 5.63 -11.28
N GLU A 29 3.43 4.94 -11.94
CA GLU A 29 4.13 3.80 -11.36
C GLU A 29 5.10 4.18 -10.25
N GLN A 30 5.81 5.31 -10.38
CA GLN A 30 6.67 5.82 -9.32
C GLN A 30 5.84 6.17 -8.08
N LEU A 31 4.74 6.91 -8.27
CA LEU A 31 3.81 7.26 -7.18
C LEU A 31 3.18 6.03 -6.52
N LEU A 32 2.82 5.01 -7.31
CA LEU A 32 2.27 3.76 -6.78
C LEU A 32 3.31 3.01 -5.94
N ASN A 33 4.54 2.87 -6.43
CA ASN A 33 5.60 2.18 -5.72
C ASN A 33 6.00 2.89 -4.41
N GLU A 34 6.00 4.22 -4.41
CA GLU A 34 6.22 5.01 -3.18
C GLU A 34 5.12 4.75 -2.15
N GLN A 35 3.86 4.73 -2.56
CA GLN A 35 2.73 4.42 -1.68
C GLN A 35 2.78 2.98 -1.16
N LEU A 36 3.08 1.99 -2.00
CA LEU A 36 3.18 0.59 -1.56
C LEU A 36 4.30 0.38 -0.53
N LYS A 37 5.42 1.10 -0.68
CA LYS A 37 6.54 1.04 0.27
C LYS A 37 6.23 1.71 1.61
N SER A 38 5.30 2.66 1.66
CA SER A 38 4.90 3.33 2.89
C SER A 38 3.86 2.54 3.70
N ILE A 39 3.28 1.48 3.15
CA ILE A 39 2.32 0.62 3.85
C ILE A 39 3.03 -0.21 4.92
N ASN A 40 2.55 -0.10 6.17
CA ASN A 40 2.97 -0.96 7.26
C ASN A 40 2.15 -2.26 7.29
N TRP A 41 2.66 -3.31 6.64
CA TRP A 41 2.00 -4.62 6.57
C TRP A 41 1.89 -5.39 7.90
N LYS A 42 2.47 -4.88 8.99
CA LYS A 42 2.42 -5.53 10.30
C LYS A 42 1.18 -5.14 11.11
N VAL A 43 0.47 -4.10 10.70
CA VAL A 43 -0.67 -3.56 11.42
C VAL A 43 -1.89 -3.49 10.52
N VAL A 44 -3.06 -3.71 11.13
CA VAL A 44 -4.35 -3.54 10.46
C VAL A 44 -4.94 -2.24 10.97
N ASP A 45 -5.21 -1.31 10.06
CA ASP A 45 -5.83 -0.03 10.41
C ASP A 45 -7.30 -0.23 10.80
N GLU A 46 -8.04 -0.97 9.97
CA GLU A 46 -9.44 -1.31 10.20
C GLU A 46 -9.76 -2.75 9.75
N PHE A 47 -10.54 -3.47 10.55
CA PHE A 47 -11.04 -4.80 10.19
C PHE A 47 -12.22 -4.69 9.23
N PRO A 48 -12.38 -5.64 8.29
CA PRO A 48 -13.48 -5.62 7.33
C PRO A 48 -14.85 -5.48 8.01
N SER A 49 -15.70 -4.64 7.41
CA SER A 49 -17.10 -4.53 7.81
C SER A 49 -17.86 -5.78 7.42
N VAL A 50 -18.54 -6.39 8.38
CA VAL A 50 -19.44 -7.52 8.18
C VAL A 50 -20.73 -7.18 8.90
N ALA A 51 -21.87 -7.52 8.31
CA ALA A 51 -23.18 -7.08 8.78
C ALA A 51 -23.42 -7.31 10.29
N ASN A 52 -22.85 -8.39 10.84
CA ASN A 52 -22.96 -8.76 12.25
C ASN A 52 -22.06 -7.94 13.20
N CYS A 53 -21.03 -7.26 12.69
CA CYS A 53 -20.03 -6.51 13.46
C CYS A 53 -20.06 -4.99 13.18
N ASP A 54 -20.89 -4.52 12.24
CA ASP A 54 -20.92 -3.11 11.79
C ASP A 54 -21.30 -2.12 12.90
N SER A 55 -22.09 -2.56 13.88
CA SER A 55 -22.49 -1.73 15.03
C SER A 55 -21.40 -1.58 16.10
N ILE A 56 -20.30 -2.34 15.99
CA ILE A 56 -19.21 -2.35 16.97
C ILE A 56 -18.17 -1.28 16.61
N ALA A 57 -18.08 -0.24 17.45
CA ALA A 57 -17.13 0.84 17.28
C ALA A 57 -15.73 0.53 17.88
N ASP A 58 -15.66 -0.33 18.90
CA ASP A 58 -14.39 -0.69 19.52
C ASP A 58 -13.57 -1.61 18.60
N LYS A 59 -12.32 -1.23 18.32
CA LYS A 59 -11.45 -1.95 17.37
C LYS A 59 -11.15 -3.38 17.82
N THR A 60 -10.98 -3.61 19.11
CA THR A 60 -10.65 -4.94 19.66
C THR A 60 -11.85 -5.87 19.59
N GLN A 61 -13.04 -5.35 19.91
CA GLN A 61 -14.29 -6.10 19.78
C GLN A 61 -14.64 -6.35 18.31
N LYS A 62 -14.41 -5.38 17.42
CA LYS A 62 -14.62 -5.53 15.97
C LYS A 62 -13.69 -6.59 15.38
N GLN A 63 -12.43 -6.61 15.83
CA GLN A 63 -11.47 -7.67 15.50
C GLN A 63 -12.00 -9.05 15.91
N GLN A 64 -12.36 -9.22 17.19
CA GLN A 64 -12.85 -10.49 17.70
C GLN A 64 -14.08 -10.96 16.92
N CYS A 65 -15.06 -10.08 16.73
CA CYS A 65 -16.28 -10.38 16.00
C CYS A 65 -16.00 -10.81 14.54
N PHE A 66 -15.07 -10.12 13.86
CA PHE A 66 -14.66 -10.50 12.50
C PHE A 66 -14.05 -11.91 12.45
N PHE A 67 -13.15 -12.25 13.39
CA PHE A 67 -12.52 -13.58 13.43
C PHE A 67 -13.50 -14.70 13.78
N GLU A 68 -14.48 -14.42 14.65
CA GLU A 68 -15.56 -15.35 14.95
C GLU A 68 -16.43 -15.61 13.72
N PHE A 69 -16.86 -14.56 13.03
CA PHE A 69 -17.62 -14.67 11.77
C PHE A 69 -16.84 -15.46 10.71
N LEU A 70 -15.56 -15.13 10.51
CA LEU A 70 -14.70 -15.81 9.54
C LEU A 70 -14.58 -17.29 9.86
N THR A 71 -14.37 -17.63 11.13
CA THR A 71 -14.23 -19.02 11.60
C THR A 71 -15.51 -19.81 11.35
N GLN A 72 -16.66 -19.25 11.70
CA GLN A 72 -17.97 -19.86 11.44
C GLN A 72 -18.23 -20.06 9.95
N LEU A 73 -17.91 -19.06 9.13
CA LEU A 73 -18.06 -19.14 7.68
C LEU A 73 -17.18 -20.24 7.09
N ILE A 74 -15.91 -20.31 7.49
CA ILE A 74 -14.99 -21.36 7.05
C ILE A 74 -15.54 -22.73 7.47
N GLN A 75 -15.90 -22.92 8.74
CA GLN A 75 -16.47 -24.18 9.22
C GLN A 75 -17.73 -24.59 8.44
N GLN A 76 -18.63 -23.64 8.17
CA GLN A 76 -19.83 -23.90 7.36
C GLN A 76 -19.47 -24.34 5.94
N LYS A 77 -18.51 -23.68 5.30
CA LYS A 77 -18.07 -24.01 3.94
C LYS A 77 -17.37 -25.37 3.89
N LEU A 78 -16.48 -25.66 4.84
CA LEU A 78 -15.79 -26.94 4.93
C LEU A 78 -16.73 -28.10 5.28
N SER A 79 -17.76 -27.86 6.10
CA SER A 79 -18.75 -28.90 6.46
C SER A 79 -19.69 -29.26 5.31
N ALA A 80 -19.96 -28.29 4.43
CA ALA A 80 -20.80 -28.48 3.26
C ALA A 80 -20.02 -29.05 2.05
N ASP A 81 -18.69 -29.00 2.08
CA ASP A 81 -17.83 -29.43 0.99
C ASP A 81 -17.28 -30.83 1.24
N THR A 82 -17.16 -31.63 0.18
CA THR A 82 -16.43 -32.91 0.24
C THR A 82 -14.98 -32.59 -0.04
N LEU A 83 -14.26 -32.11 0.99
CA LEU A 83 -12.83 -31.85 0.87
C LEU A 83 -12.12 -33.15 0.49
N SER A 84 -11.83 -33.32 -0.80
CA SER A 84 -10.90 -34.33 -1.26
C SER A 84 -9.54 -33.94 -0.71
N VAL A 85 -9.10 -34.64 0.34
CA VAL A 85 -7.75 -34.48 0.86
C VAL A 85 -6.80 -34.91 -0.24
N LEU A 86 -6.33 -33.95 -1.03
CA LEU A 86 -5.19 -34.14 -1.92
C LEU A 86 -4.00 -34.33 -0.99
N TYR A 87 -3.68 -35.57 -0.63
CA TYR A 87 -2.39 -35.89 -0.07
C TYR A 87 -1.36 -35.54 -1.15
N PRO A 88 -0.53 -34.50 -0.99
CA PRO A 88 0.64 -34.39 -1.85
C PRO A 88 1.43 -35.67 -1.61
N THR A 89 1.68 -36.42 -2.69
CA THR A 89 2.65 -37.50 -2.65
C THR A 89 3.92 -36.89 -2.08
N LEU A 90 4.30 -37.29 -0.87
CA LEU A 90 5.60 -36.94 -0.34
C LEU A 90 6.58 -37.58 -1.33
N ASP A 91 7.23 -36.74 -2.14
CA ASP A 91 8.41 -37.16 -2.90
C ASP A 91 9.46 -37.53 -1.85
N THR A 92 9.40 -38.78 -1.39
CA THR A 92 10.43 -39.38 -0.57
C THR A 92 11.70 -39.44 -1.41
N ILE A 93 12.66 -38.62 -1.03
CA ILE A 93 14.07 -38.71 -1.41
C ILE A 93 14.71 -40.00 -0.89
#